data_AF-A0A498R696-F1
#
_entry.id   AF-A0A498R696-F1
#
_cell.length_a   1.000
_cell.length_b   1.000
_cell.length_c   1.000
_cell.angle_alpha   90.00
_cell.angle_beta   90.00
_cell.angle_gamma   90.00
#
_symmetry.space_group_name_H-M   'P 1'
#
loop_
_entity.id
_entity.type
_entity.pdbx_description
1 polymer ?
#
loop_
_entity_poly.entity_id
_entity_poly.type
_entity_poly.pdbx_seq_one_letter_code
_entity_poly.pdbx_strand_id
1 'polypeptide(L)'
;KNVKLCLEILESLNYPAEKIKVLLNRANSLGGLNIKDSEELLRRQFLALLPSDGKTVVTAVNQGVPFVTGSPETAVAQNLLRLANYVISGDEAYITTANKPQARKGIIKKAAQLFSRGGSGSEKKVSLKESSEETLDRSIWSLS
;
A
#
# COMPACT_ATOMS: atom_id res chain seq x y z
N LYS A 1 12.17 12.33 14.53
CA LYS A 1 13.40 12.96 15.09
C LYS A 1 14.30 11.92 15.77
N ASN A 2 13.86 11.21 16.80
CA ASN A 2 14.72 10.26 17.54
C ASN A 2 15.26 9.08 16.70
N VAL A 3 14.44 8.51 15.81
CA VAL A 3 14.87 7.38 14.95
C VAL A 3 15.97 7.81 13.98
N LYS A 4 15.85 8.99 13.36
CA LYS A 4 16.88 9.51 12.44
C LYS A 4 18.23 9.64 13.14
N LEU A 5 18.25 10.26 14.32
CA LEU A 5 19.46 10.40 15.12
C LEU A 5 20.06 9.04 15.50
N CYS A 6 19.22 8.07 15.89
CA CYS A 6 19.67 6.71 16.19
C CYS A 6 20.33 6.05 14.97
N LEU A 7 19.77 6.20 13.77
CA LEU A 7 20.35 5.69 12.54
C LEU A 7 21.70 6.36 12.21
N GLU A 8 21.81 7.67 12.39
CA GLU A 8 23.07 8.42 12.20
C GLU A 8 24.16 7.96 13.20
N ILE A 9 23.79 7.66 14.45
CA ILE A 9 24.71 7.11 15.45
C ILE A 9 25.14 5.69 15.08
N LEU A 10 24.23 4.83 14.63
CA LEU A 10 24.59 3.48 14.19
C LEU A 10 25.54 3.52 12.97
N GLU A 11 25.33 4.47 12.06
CA GLU A 11 26.22 4.71 10.92
C GLU A 11 27.60 5.21 11.37
N SER A 12 27.67 6.15 12.33
CA SER A 12 28.95 6.65 12.86
C SER A 12 29.75 5.61 13.64
N LEU A 13 29.07 4.60 14.18
CA LEU A 13 29.66 3.41 14.79
C LEU A 13 30.01 2.31 13.77
N ASN A 14 29.97 2.61 12.46
CA ASN A 14 30.29 1.71 11.37
C ASN A 14 29.43 0.43 11.31
N TYR A 15 28.19 0.46 11.82
CA TYR A 15 27.27 -0.67 11.61
C TYR A 15 26.84 -0.74 10.14
N PRO A 16 26.98 -1.91 9.47
CA PRO A 16 26.56 -2.05 8.08
C PRO A 16 25.07 -1.77 7.90
N ALA A 17 24.76 -0.97 6.89
CA ALA A 17 23.40 -0.58 6.53
C ALA A 17 22.44 -1.77 6.36
N GLU A 18 22.94 -2.87 5.81
CA GLU A 18 22.21 -4.12 5.54
C GLU A 18 21.79 -4.88 6.81
N LYS A 19 22.50 -4.68 7.93
CA LYS A 19 22.19 -5.29 9.23
C LYS A 19 21.15 -4.51 10.03
N ILE A 20 20.80 -3.30 9.57
CA ILE A 20 19.82 -2.44 10.22
C ILE A 20 18.52 -2.51 9.43
N LYS A 21 17.51 -3.16 10.00
CA LYS A 21 16.16 -3.26 9.42
C LYS A 21 15.20 -2.36 10.20
N VAL A 22 14.47 -1.51 9.51
CA VAL A 22 13.51 -0.59 10.12
C VAL A 22 12.11 -1.15 9.99
N LEU A 23 11.36 -1.19 11.09
CA LEU A 23 9.98 -1.65 11.13
C LEU A 23 9.08 -0.51 11.57
N LEU A 24 7.99 -0.27 10.84
CA LEU A 24 6.99 0.72 11.24
C LEU A 24 5.94 0.03 12.10
N ASN A 25 6.00 0.27 13.41
CA ASN A 25 4.96 -0.15 14.31
C ASN A 25 3.75 0.80 14.24
N ARG A 26 2.55 0.25 14.45
CA ARG A 26 1.27 0.96 14.40
C ARG A 26 1.06 1.74 13.09
N ALA A 27 1.32 1.09 11.96
CA ALA A 27 1.32 1.71 10.62
C ALA A 27 -0.02 2.36 10.19
N ASN A 28 -1.15 1.97 10.79
CA ASN A 28 -2.45 2.60 10.55
C ASN A 28 -2.74 3.82 11.46
N SER A 29 -1.85 4.13 12.41
CA SER A 29 -2.01 5.22 13.39
C SER A 29 -1.38 6.53 12.92
N LEU A 30 -1.03 6.65 11.64
CA LEU A 30 -0.19 7.72 11.11
C LEU A 30 -0.84 9.12 11.09
N GLY A 31 -2.15 9.24 11.32
CA GLY A 31 -2.80 10.54 11.59
C GLY A 31 -2.52 11.64 10.56
N GLY A 32 -2.34 11.27 9.28
CA GLY A 32 -2.01 12.21 8.19
C GLY A 32 -0.57 12.15 7.68
N LEU A 33 0.34 11.41 8.33
CA LEU A 33 1.69 11.16 7.83
C LEU A 33 1.69 10.08 6.75
N ASN A 34 2.33 10.35 5.62
CA ASN A 34 2.55 9.36 4.58
C ASN A 34 3.75 8.48 4.95
N ILE A 35 3.65 7.18 4.65
CA ILE A 35 4.74 6.23 4.83
C ILE A 35 5.95 6.66 3.99
N LYS A 36 5.72 7.12 2.76
CA LYS A 36 6.80 7.56 1.85
C LYS A 36 7.61 8.72 2.43
N ASP A 37 6.94 9.75 2.92
CA ASP A 37 7.59 10.91 3.55
C ASP A 37 8.44 10.48 4.75
N SER A 38 7.98 9.46 5.49
CA SER A 38 8.71 8.90 6.63
C SER A 38 9.96 8.13 6.17
N GLU A 39 9.86 7.36 5.09
CA GLU A 39 11.01 6.65 4.49
C GLU A 39 12.04 7.63 3.92
N GLU A 40 11.60 8.68 3.24
CA GLU A 40 12.46 9.75 2.72
C GLU A 40 13.19 10.47 3.86
N LEU A 41 12.47 10.82 4.93
CA LEU A 41 13.05 11.50 6.10
C LEU A 41 14.10 10.63 6.82
N LEU A 42 13.89 9.31 6.85
CA LEU A 42 14.82 8.35 7.45
C LEU A 42 15.90 7.87 6.47
N ARG A 43 15.79 8.18 5.17
CA ARG A 43 16.63 7.66 4.08
C ARG A 43 16.71 6.13 4.09
N ARG A 44 15.64 5.46 4.51
CA ARG A 44 15.55 4.00 4.69
C ARG A 44 14.12 3.55 4.41
N GLN A 45 13.98 2.43 3.71
CA GLN A 45 12.68 1.79 3.53
C GLN A 45 12.31 0.97 4.76
N PHE A 46 11.01 0.91 5.06
CA PHE A 46 10.52 0.01 6.08
C PHE A 46 10.49 -1.41 5.54
N LEU A 47 11.14 -2.32 6.26
CA LEU A 47 11.10 -3.73 5.97
C LEU A 47 9.64 -4.22 6.10
N ALA A 48 8.99 -3.99 7.25
CA ALA A 48 7.61 -4.39 7.44
C ALA A 48 6.80 -3.35 8.24
N LEU A 49 5.49 -3.41 8.01
CA LEU A 49 4.49 -2.56 8.62
C LEU A 49 3.62 -3.39 9.58
N LEU A 50 3.66 -3.08 10.87
CA LEU A 50 2.79 -3.72 11.86
C LEU A 50 1.57 -2.83 12.10
N PRO A 51 0.34 -3.31 11.81
CA PRO A 51 -0.87 -2.55 12.09
C PRO A 51 -1.09 -2.45 13.60
N SER A 52 -1.69 -1.35 14.04
CA SER A 52 -2.19 -1.21 15.40
C SER A 52 -3.46 -2.04 15.55
N ASP A 53 -3.48 -2.93 16.53
CA ASP A 53 -4.67 -3.65 16.97
C ASP A 53 -4.69 -3.66 18.51
N GLY A 54 -5.22 -2.58 19.08
CA GLY A 54 -5.23 -2.38 20.53
C GLY A 54 -6.05 -3.44 21.25
N LYS A 55 -7.16 -3.89 20.67
CA LYS A 55 -8.02 -4.90 21.30
C LYS A 55 -7.27 -6.22 21.45
N THR A 56 -6.68 -6.71 20.37
CA THR A 56 -5.93 -7.98 20.36
C THR A 56 -4.73 -7.91 21.29
N VAL A 57 -3.93 -6.85 21.21
CA VAL A 57 -2.70 -6.72 22.02
C VAL A 57 -3.02 -6.56 23.51
N VAL A 58 -4.00 -5.72 23.87
CA VAL A 58 -4.40 -5.55 25.29
C VAL A 58 -5.02 -6.82 25.85
N THR A 59 -5.85 -7.53 25.07
CA THR A 59 -6.42 -8.81 25.49
C THR A 59 -5.32 -9.84 25.77
N ALA A 60 -4.34 -9.96 24.87
CA ALA A 60 -3.20 -10.85 25.05
C ALA A 60 -2.40 -10.56 26.33
N VAL A 61 -2.13 -9.27 26.59
CA VAL A 61 -1.45 -8.83 27.83
C VAL A 61 -2.25 -9.21 29.07
N ASN A 62 -3.55 -8.92 29.08
CA ASN A 62 -4.41 -9.17 30.24
C ASN A 62 -4.66 -10.66 30.51
N GLN A 63 -4.60 -11.50 29.47
CA GLN A 63 -4.78 -12.95 29.58
C GLN A 63 -3.47 -13.72 29.81
N GLY A 64 -2.31 -13.07 29.63
CA GLY A 64 -1.01 -13.74 29.67
C GLY A 64 -0.76 -14.70 28.50
N VAL A 65 -1.53 -14.58 27.41
CA VAL A 65 -1.39 -15.42 26.22
C VAL A 65 -0.94 -14.54 25.04
N PRO A 66 0.22 -14.79 24.42
CA PRO A 66 0.68 -14.03 23.26
C PRO A 66 -0.35 -14.02 22.13
N PHE A 67 -0.57 -12.86 21.50
CA PHE A 67 -1.57 -12.75 20.42
C PHE A 67 -1.25 -13.60 19.19
N VAL A 68 0.02 -13.97 18.97
CA VAL A 68 0.43 -14.86 17.88
C VAL A 68 -0.09 -16.30 18.05
N THR A 69 -0.32 -16.74 19.30
CA THR A 69 -0.89 -18.06 19.60
C THR A 69 -2.38 -17.97 19.93
N GLY A 70 -2.81 -16.90 20.62
CA GLY A 70 -4.20 -16.73 21.04
C GLY A 70 -5.13 -16.14 19.99
N SER A 71 -4.61 -15.42 19.00
CA SER A 71 -5.39 -14.78 17.92
C SER A 71 -4.60 -14.72 16.60
N PRO A 72 -4.14 -15.88 16.07
CA PRO A 72 -3.26 -15.95 14.90
C PRO A 72 -3.89 -15.41 13.60
N GLU A 73 -5.21 -15.33 13.53
CA GLU A 73 -5.98 -14.81 12.41
C GLU A 73 -5.92 -13.28 12.28
N THR A 74 -5.48 -12.58 13.32
CA THR A 74 -5.40 -11.11 13.33
C THR A 74 -4.28 -10.60 12.43
N ALA A 75 -4.48 -9.43 11.82
CA ALA A 75 -3.49 -8.85 10.90
C ALA A 75 -2.14 -8.57 11.60
N VAL A 76 -2.17 -8.17 12.88
CA VAL A 76 -0.95 -7.94 13.68
C VAL A 76 -0.19 -9.25 13.93
N ALA A 77 -0.90 -10.36 14.21
CA ALA A 77 -0.29 -11.68 14.37
C ALA A 77 0.31 -12.19 13.06
N GLN A 78 -0.45 -12.12 11.95
CA GLN A 78 0.01 -12.58 10.64
C GLN A 78 1.25 -11.82 10.15
N ASN A 79 1.28 -10.49 10.33
CA ASN A 79 2.45 -9.70 9.93
C ASN A 79 3.67 -10.00 10.80
N LEU A 80 3.48 -10.23 12.11
CA LEU A 80 4.58 -10.62 13.00
C LEU A 80 5.12 -12.02 12.66
N LEU A 81 4.26 -12.98 12.33
CA LEU A 81 4.68 -14.32 11.90
C LEU A 81 5.45 -14.29 10.57
N ARG A 82 5.03 -13.46 9.62
CA ARG A 82 5.79 -13.23 8.37
C ARG A 82 7.17 -12.64 8.64
N LEU A 83 7.24 -11.65 9.52
CA LEU A 83 8.51 -11.07 9.95
C LEU A 83 9.41 -12.11 10.61
N ALA A 84 8.87 -12.97 11.47
CA ALA A 84 9.63 -14.05 12.09
C ALA A 84 10.18 -15.04 11.04
N ASN A 85 9.36 -15.44 10.06
CA ASN A 85 9.80 -16.31 8.97
C ASN A 85 10.90 -15.68 8.12
N TYR A 86 10.81 -14.36 7.84
CA TYR A 86 11.89 -13.63 7.19
C TYR A 86 13.18 -13.68 8.00
N VAL A 87 13.13 -13.44 9.31
CA VAL A 87 14.32 -13.45 10.18
C VAL A 87 14.97 -14.84 10.21
N ILE A 88 14.17 -15.91 10.19
CA ILE A 88 14.67 -17.29 10.22
C ILE A 88 15.27 -17.71 8.87
N SER A 89 14.59 -17.38 7.76
CA SER A 89 14.95 -17.90 6.43
C SER A 89 15.80 -16.96 5.59
N GLY A 90 15.75 -15.65 5.87
CA GLY A 90 16.30 -14.61 5.00
C GLY A 90 15.49 -14.39 3.70
N ASP A 91 14.36 -15.07 3.52
CA ASP A 91 13.58 -15.00 2.28
C ASP A 91 12.66 -13.76 2.25
N GLU A 92 12.98 -12.83 1.35
CA GLU A 92 12.25 -11.59 1.13
C GLU A 92 10.79 -11.81 0.65
N ALA A 93 10.42 -13.03 0.22
CA ALA A 93 9.05 -13.38 -0.16
C ALA A 93 8.04 -13.19 1.00
N TYR A 94 8.48 -13.40 2.25
CA TYR A 94 7.62 -13.23 3.43
C TYR A 94 7.22 -11.76 3.68
N ILE A 95 8.07 -10.82 3.27
CA ILE A 95 7.89 -9.39 3.52
C ILE A 95 7.15 -8.70 2.37
N THR A 96 7.45 -9.08 1.13
CA THR A 96 6.87 -8.48 -0.09
C THR A 96 5.35 -8.62 -0.17
N THR A 97 4.80 -9.70 0.40
CA THR A 97 3.35 -10.00 0.41
C THR A 97 2.56 -9.08 1.36
N ALA A 98 3.21 -8.42 2.32
CA ALA A 98 2.55 -7.52 3.27
C ALA A 98 2.34 -6.09 2.73
N ASN A 99 3.18 -5.64 1.79
CA ASN A 99 3.14 -4.26 1.25
C ASN A 99 2.15 -4.06 0.10
N LYS A 100 1.48 -5.11 -0.39
CA LYS A 100 0.38 -4.95 -1.33
C LYS A 100 -0.87 -4.53 -0.53
N PRO A 101 -1.46 -3.33 -0.77
CA PRO A 101 -2.70 -2.97 -0.10
C PRO A 101 -3.70 -4.08 -0.36
N GLN A 102 -4.27 -4.63 0.70
CA GLN A 102 -5.27 -5.68 0.61
C GLN A 102 -6.45 -5.11 -0.16
N ALA A 103 -6.50 -5.36 -1.46
CA ALA A 103 -7.66 -5.08 -2.28
C ALA A 103 -8.81 -5.86 -1.64
N ARG A 104 -9.75 -5.12 -1.04
CA ARG A 104 -10.98 -5.70 -0.50
C ARG A 104 -11.69 -6.43 -1.63
N LYS A 105 -11.52 -7.76 -1.71
CA LYS A 105 -12.34 -8.64 -2.55
C LYS A 105 -13.75 -8.67 -1.95
N GLY A 106 -14.53 -7.62 -2.19
CA GLY A 106 -15.90 -7.53 -1.70
C GLY A 106 -16.62 -6.34 -2.33
N ILE A 107 -17.72 -6.65 -3.01
CA ILE A 107 -18.77 -5.72 -3.50
C ILE A 107 -18.46 -4.93 -4.79
N ILE A 108 -18.09 -5.60 -5.89
CA ILE A 108 -18.28 -5.03 -7.25
C ILE A 108 -19.14 -5.93 -8.17
N LYS A 109 -19.43 -7.18 -7.78
CA LYS A 109 -20.25 -8.08 -8.62
C LYS A 109 -21.70 -7.60 -8.87
N LYS A 110 -22.25 -6.73 -8.02
CA LYS A 110 -23.66 -6.29 -8.15
C LYS A 110 -23.87 -5.04 -9.00
N ALA A 111 -22.83 -4.21 -9.20
CA ALA A 111 -22.94 -3.00 -10.03
C ALA A 111 -22.82 -3.30 -11.54
N ALA A 112 -21.94 -4.24 -11.91
CA ALA A 112 -21.78 -4.65 -13.31
C ALA A 112 -23.05 -5.31 -13.88
N GLN A 113 -23.83 -6.00 -13.05
CA GLN A 113 -25.03 -6.72 -13.47
C GLN A 113 -26.29 -5.83 -13.61
N LEU A 114 -26.25 -4.60 -13.06
CA LEU A 114 -27.33 -3.61 -13.18
C LEU A 114 -27.22 -2.75 -14.45
N PHE A 115 -26.02 -2.62 -15.03
CA PHE A 115 -25.83 -1.89 -16.29
C PHE A 115 -26.15 -2.71 -17.55
N SER A 116 -26.28 -4.04 -17.44
CA SER A 116 -26.55 -4.91 -18.59
C SER A 116 -28.05 -5.16 -18.87
N ARG A 117 -28.98 -4.50 -18.16
CA ARG A 117 -30.42 -4.83 -18.20
C ARG A 117 -31.37 -3.65 -18.32
N GLY A 118 -30.99 -2.57 -19.01
CA GLY A 118 -31.93 -1.49 -19.34
C GLY A 118 -31.53 -0.70 -20.59
N GLY A 119 -32.28 -0.87 -21.68
CA GLY A 119 -32.20 0.01 -22.84
C GLY A 119 -32.38 -0.65 -24.21
N SER A 120 -33.49 -1.34 -24.43
CA SER A 120 -34.03 -1.58 -25.77
C SER A 120 -34.91 -0.39 -26.16
N GLY A 121 -34.72 0.20 -27.35
CA GLY A 121 -35.71 1.10 -27.94
C GLY A 121 -35.18 2.23 -28.83
N SER A 122 -35.16 1.95 -30.13
CA SER A 122 -35.56 2.82 -31.26
C SER A 122 -34.73 4.07 -31.64
N GLU A 123 -34.04 3.91 -32.78
CA GLU A 123 -33.84 4.83 -33.92
C GLU A 123 -34.44 6.24 -33.87
N LYS A 124 -33.61 7.26 -34.20
CA LYS A 124 -33.89 8.19 -35.32
C LYS A 124 -32.59 8.66 -35.98
N LYS A 125 -32.40 8.24 -37.24
CA LYS A 125 -31.55 8.94 -38.22
C LYS A 125 -32.17 10.30 -38.52
N VAL A 126 -31.40 11.38 -38.43
CA VAL A 126 -31.63 12.60 -39.21
C VAL A 126 -30.32 12.99 -39.87
N SER A 127 -30.35 12.98 -41.21
CA SER A 127 -29.29 13.36 -42.12
C SER A 127 -29.69 14.70 -42.76
N LEU A 128 -28.84 15.72 -42.67
CA LEU A 128 -28.78 16.88 -43.59
C LEU A 128 -27.29 17.25 -43.65
N LYS A 129 -26.59 16.97 -44.77
CA LYS A 129 -26.24 17.89 -45.88
C LYS A 129 -25.48 19.13 -45.38
N GLU A 130 -24.40 19.62 -45.97
CA GLU A 130 -23.57 19.33 -47.15
C GLU A 130 -22.45 20.40 -47.11
N SER A 131 -21.52 20.37 -48.06
CA SER A 131 -20.54 21.41 -48.41
C SER A 131 -19.27 21.46 -47.54
N SER A 132 -18.13 21.06 -48.11
CA SER A 132 -17.17 21.94 -48.82
C SER A 132 -16.25 22.58 -47.76
N GLU A 133 -14.93 22.53 -47.77
CA GLU A 133 -13.94 22.42 -48.83
C GLU A 133 -12.57 22.35 -48.09
N GLU A 134 -11.59 21.71 -48.72
CA GLU A 134 -10.19 22.19 -48.83
C GLU A 134 -9.34 22.40 -47.56
N THR A 135 -8.41 21.49 -47.27
CA THR A 135 -6.98 21.50 -47.69
C THR A 135 -6.08 22.51 -46.97
N LEU A 136 -5.09 21.95 -46.27
CA LEU A 136 -3.74 22.49 -46.00
C LEU A 136 -3.72 23.62 -44.95
N ASP A 137 -2.97 23.53 -43.85
CA ASP A 137 -1.51 23.52 -43.87
C ASP A 137 -0.94 22.98 -42.54
N ARG A 138 0.04 22.08 -42.66
CA ARG A 138 0.93 21.63 -41.58
C ARG A 138 2.20 22.46 -41.66
N SER A 139 2.34 23.52 -40.87
CA SER A 139 3.65 24.19 -40.76
C SER A 139 3.78 25.23 -39.63
N ILE A 140 3.21 25.03 -38.43
CA ILE A 140 3.60 25.85 -37.27
C ILE A 140 3.69 24.93 -36.05
N TRP A 141 4.62 25.24 -35.14
CA TRP A 141 5.13 24.47 -33.99
C TRP A 141 6.47 23.76 -34.25
N SER A 142 7.44 24.52 -34.76
CA SER A 142 8.82 24.45 -34.28
C SER A 142 9.21 25.82 -33.73
N LEU A 143 9.87 25.83 -32.56
CA LEU A 143 10.57 26.94 -31.89
C LEU A 143 9.73 27.94 -31.07
N SER A 144 9.65 27.67 -29.76
CA SER A 144 10.19 28.55 -28.72
C SER A 144 10.43 27.76 -27.43
#